data_AF-A0A097QW24-F1
#
_entry.id   AF-A0A097QW24-F1
#
_cell.length_a   1.000
_cell.length_b   1.000
_cell.length_c   1.000
_cell.angle_alpha   90.00
_cell.angle_beta   90.00
_cell.angle_gamma   90.00
#
_symmetry.space_group_name_H-M   'P 1'
#
loop_
_entity.id
_entity.type
_entity.pdbx_description
1 polymer ?
#
loop_
_entity_poly.entity_id
_entity_poly.type
_entity_poly.pdbx_seq_one_letter_code
_entity_poly.pdbx_strand_id
1 'polypeptide(L)'
;MRKVASLFIISVLILSVLSGGCISSETSTSKTSNTSYTTASVSLSASSKEVVLTLVGPDGTKKSLTFENLREFPQVAGRGGLRTKKGSIKNVGVYKGVALVDLLKKFGWLSEGHNYIIKAADGYTLTVDYDFLLGKGVPLYDEAGNPTNGSMVPILAYEFNGTPIEFALDGKTYTLKLALVGNETLITPGNRWVKAVVEIDVVRKSSSGETEGDAGYVIVKDFRNRTVKVKQPVNRMVSLYGLATQMVYFLGVEDGKKIVGSTPLAINDQFIALIDPDVKSRMVFVGSPKSANIETVKGLNPDVVLTAYWGDENINKALEGLGIPVIALNLETMDSYLKSLEIVGDVLGKEEKAKEAVSYYREAVAFVTNRTSKASGRPRVLLIQYSMKDKAFKAPGKEYFQNRMIEMAGGDSVSKDLPGGWNTINVEQVAKWNPDVIIVVSYSPKKPAPEIKRELLSDPAWSQIKAVKEGKVYAMPNDGESWDYPAPKWVLGLYWLAKVLHPELFSDLDVKAKADEFYERWYGINPSDVNIVGDMP
;
A
#
# COMPACT_ATOMS: atom_id res chain seq x y z
N MET A 1 -30.44 -22.07 -61.82
CA MET A 1 -30.75 -23.52 -61.81
C MET A 1 -30.87 -23.91 -60.34
N ARG A 2 -32.10 -24.08 -59.80
CA ARG A 2 -32.77 -25.37 -59.49
C ARG A 2 -31.90 -26.28 -58.62
N LYS A 3 -32.27 -26.80 -57.43
CA LYS A 3 -33.57 -27.07 -56.74
C LYS A 3 -33.22 -27.53 -55.28
N VAL A 4 -33.93 -27.08 -54.21
CA VAL A 4 -35.06 -27.74 -53.44
C VAL A 4 -34.58 -28.56 -52.22
N ALA A 5 -35.23 -28.68 -51.04
CA ALA A 5 -36.29 -27.94 -50.32
C ALA A 5 -36.64 -28.64 -48.97
N SER A 6 -37.30 -27.89 -48.05
CA SER A 6 -38.39 -28.23 -47.08
C SER A 6 -38.12 -29.19 -45.89
N LEU A 7 -38.75 -29.14 -44.69
CA LEU A 7 -40.07 -28.70 -44.14
C LEU A 7 -39.90 -28.11 -42.69
N PHE A 8 -40.64 -27.11 -42.13
CA PHE A 8 -42.06 -26.95 -41.67
C PHE A 8 -42.45 -27.93 -40.49
N ILE A 9 -43.11 -27.61 -39.34
CA ILE A 9 -44.36 -26.86 -38.96
C ILE A 9 -44.34 -26.62 -37.39
N ILE A 10 -44.61 -25.44 -36.76
CA ILE A 10 -45.84 -24.72 -36.27
C ILE A 10 -46.75 -25.41 -35.19
N SER A 11 -47.15 -24.63 -34.17
CA SER A 11 -48.47 -24.57 -33.45
C SER A 11 -48.57 -25.23 -32.05
N VAL A 12 -49.30 -24.75 -31.02
CA VAL A 12 -50.24 -23.62 -30.78
C VAL A 12 -50.55 -23.51 -29.26
N LEU A 13 -50.93 -22.31 -28.80
CA LEU A 13 -51.55 -21.94 -27.49
C LEU A 13 -52.90 -22.65 -27.21
N ILE A 14 -53.25 -22.91 -25.93
CA ILE A 14 -54.65 -22.81 -25.44
C ILE A 14 -54.71 -22.22 -24.01
N LEU A 15 -55.67 -21.31 -23.87
CA LEU A 15 -56.14 -20.52 -22.73
C LEU A 15 -57.28 -21.25 -21.97
N SER A 16 -57.49 -20.96 -20.67
CA SER A 16 -58.81 -20.83 -19.97
C SER A 16 -58.69 -21.15 -18.46
N VAL A 17 -59.56 -20.75 -17.53
CA VAL A 17 -60.30 -19.51 -17.18
C VAL A 17 -60.98 -19.82 -15.82
N LEU A 18 -60.86 -18.87 -14.88
CA LEU A 18 -61.73 -18.41 -13.76
C LEU A 18 -62.72 -19.31 -12.97
N SER A 19 -62.93 -18.80 -11.73
CA SER A 19 -64.12 -18.85 -10.83
C SER A 19 -64.14 -19.98 -9.79
N GLY A 20 -64.59 -19.82 -8.53
CA GLY A 20 -65.13 -18.72 -7.71
C GLY A 20 -65.12 -19.19 -6.24
N GLY A 21 -64.95 -18.33 -5.22
CA GLY A 21 -66.04 -17.78 -4.37
C GLY A 21 -67.14 -18.81 -4.03
N CYS A 22 -67.54 -19.10 -2.78
CA CYS A 22 -67.81 -18.21 -1.66
C CYS A 22 -68.33 -19.01 -0.43
N ILE A 23 -68.36 -18.33 0.73
CA ILE A 23 -69.31 -18.46 1.87
C ILE A 23 -68.97 -19.32 3.11
N SER A 24 -69.38 -18.70 4.21
CA SER A 24 -69.06 -18.71 5.64
C SER A 24 -69.73 -19.76 6.52
N SER A 25 -69.17 -20.00 7.71
CA SER A 25 -69.95 -19.95 8.96
C SER A 25 -69.05 -19.62 10.16
N GLU A 26 -69.49 -18.65 10.96
CA GLU A 26 -68.91 -18.28 12.25
C GLU A 26 -69.47 -19.20 13.35
N THR A 27 -68.64 -19.62 14.31
CA THR A 27 -69.01 -19.58 15.73
C THR A 27 -67.76 -19.58 16.63
N SER A 28 -67.78 -18.69 17.61
CA SER A 28 -66.73 -18.40 18.58
C SER A 28 -66.46 -19.54 19.57
N THR A 29 -65.21 -19.74 19.98
CA THR A 29 -64.71 -19.37 21.33
C THR A 29 -63.24 -19.78 21.51
N SER A 30 -62.48 -18.88 22.14
CA SER A 30 -61.06 -18.97 22.41
C SER A 30 -60.69 -20.05 23.44
N LYS A 31 -59.56 -20.74 23.26
CA LYS A 31 -58.33 -20.46 24.03
C LYS A 31 -57.17 -21.41 23.65
N THR A 32 -56.02 -20.74 23.52
CA THR A 32 -54.64 -21.19 23.75
C THR A 32 -54.03 -22.24 22.81
N SER A 33 -53.22 -21.67 21.92
CA SER A 33 -52.17 -22.24 21.08
C SER A 33 -51.17 -23.12 21.81
N ASN A 34 -50.95 -24.31 21.28
CA ASN A 34 -49.69 -25.05 21.39
C ASN A 34 -49.41 -25.70 20.03
N THR A 35 -48.62 -25.02 19.20
CA THR A 35 -48.06 -25.61 17.99
C THR A 35 -46.55 -25.49 18.05
N SER A 36 -45.98 -26.64 18.38
CA SER A 36 -44.61 -27.07 18.19
C SER A 36 -44.06 -26.68 16.82
N TYR A 37 -42.98 -25.90 16.82
CA TYR A 37 -42.06 -25.82 15.69
C TYR A 37 -40.74 -26.51 16.08
N THR A 38 -40.41 -27.49 15.27
CA THR A 38 -39.17 -28.27 15.27
C THR A 38 -37.96 -27.36 15.39
N THR A 39 -37.25 -27.49 16.51
CA THR A 39 -35.92 -26.91 16.72
C THR A 39 -34.92 -27.55 15.76
N ALA A 40 -34.70 -26.91 14.62
CA ALA A 40 -33.43 -27.04 13.90
C ALA A 40 -32.47 -26.04 14.55
N SER A 41 -31.71 -26.53 15.53
CA SER A 41 -30.57 -25.83 16.11
C SER A 41 -29.55 -25.51 15.02
N VAL A 42 -29.48 -24.25 14.60
CA VAL A 42 -28.31 -23.76 13.87
C VAL A 42 -27.19 -23.67 14.89
N SER A 43 -26.28 -24.65 14.83
CA SER A 43 -25.09 -24.72 15.65
C SER A 43 -24.16 -23.55 15.34
N LEU A 44 -24.16 -22.53 16.19
CA LEU A 44 -22.98 -21.69 16.41
C LEU A 44 -21.90 -22.58 17.03
N SER A 45 -21.17 -23.34 16.21
CA SER A 45 -19.96 -24.05 16.62
C SER A 45 -18.74 -23.42 15.96
N ALA A 46 -18.55 -22.12 16.16
CA ALA A 46 -17.18 -21.63 16.29
C ALA A 46 -16.64 -22.29 17.56
N SER A 47 -15.70 -23.22 17.40
CA SER A 47 -15.00 -23.92 18.49
C SER A 47 -14.66 -22.92 19.60
N SER A 48 -15.06 -23.19 20.84
CA SER A 48 -14.85 -22.33 22.02
C SER A 48 -13.36 -22.04 22.32
N LYS A 49 -12.44 -22.65 21.56
CA LYS A 49 -11.00 -22.49 21.70
C LYS A 49 -10.36 -21.63 20.60
N GLU A 50 -11.10 -21.14 19.61
CA GLU A 50 -10.51 -20.31 18.56
C GLU A 50 -10.20 -18.89 19.08
N VAL A 51 -8.95 -18.48 18.91
CA VAL A 51 -8.49 -17.12 19.22
C VAL A 51 -9.01 -16.19 18.12
N VAL A 52 -9.81 -15.20 18.53
CA VAL A 52 -10.40 -14.21 17.63
C VAL A 52 -9.69 -12.86 17.70
N LEU A 53 -8.95 -12.62 18.79
CA LEU A 53 -8.18 -11.39 18.99
C LEU A 53 -6.89 -11.71 19.75
N THR A 54 -5.79 -11.11 19.33
CA THR A 54 -4.56 -11.04 20.13
C THR A 54 -4.33 -9.61 20.61
N LEU A 55 -4.13 -9.42 21.90
CA LEU A 55 -3.66 -8.16 22.46
C LEU A 55 -2.17 -8.29 22.77
N VAL A 56 -1.37 -7.32 22.34
CA VAL A 56 0.06 -7.26 22.64
C VAL A 56 0.31 -6.05 23.54
N GLY A 57 0.78 -6.29 24.75
CA GLY A 57 1.10 -5.25 25.73
C GLY A 57 2.37 -4.46 25.38
N PRO A 58 2.61 -3.34 26.06
CA PRO A 58 3.77 -2.45 25.84
C PRO A 58 5.12 -3.09 26.20
N ASP A 59 5.11 -4.21 26.90
CA ASP A 59 6.26 -5.06 27.25
C ASP A 59 6.41 -6.28 26.32
N GLY A 60 5.56 -6.39 25.30
CA GLY A 60 5.50 -7.55 24.41
C GLY A 60 4.66 -8.71 24.94
N THR A 61 4.06 -8.61 26.13
CA THR A 61 3.20 -9.65 26.69
C THR A 61 1.97 -9.86 25.81
N LYS A 62 1.71 -11.09 25.38
CA LYS A 62 0.55 -11.42 24.54
C LYS A 62 -0.62 -11.98 25.34
N LYS A 63 -1.84 -11.55 25.01
CA LYS A 63 -3.11 -12.12 25.49
C LYS A 63 -3.96 -12.50 24.30
N SER A 64 -4.17 -13.78 24.12
CA SER A 64 -5.07 -14.32 23.11
C SER A 64 -6.46 -14.48 23.71
N LEU A 65 -7.47 -13.90 23.05
CA LEU A 65 -8.85 -13.88 23.51
C LEU A 65 -9.74 -14.65 22.54
N THR A 66 -10.58 -15.51 23.10
CA THR A 66 -11.68 -16.18 22.39
C THR A 66 -12.95 -15.32 22.47
N PHE A 67 -13.99 -15.73 21.74
CA PHE A 67 -15.31 -15.10 21.86
C PHE A 67 -15.91 -15.19 23.27
N GLU A 68 -15.64 -16.28 23.98
CA GLU A 68 -16.10 -16.46 25.37
C GLU A 68 -15.45 -15.41 26.26
N ASN A 69 -14.13 -15.22 26.14
CA ASN A 69 -13.42 -14.19 26.91
C ASN A 69 -13.94 -12.78 26.61
N LEU A 70 -14.27 -12.46 25.36
CA LEU A 70 -14.85 -11.15 25.01
C LEU A 70 -16.25 -10.96 25.60
N ARG A 71 -17.05 -12.02 25.71
CA ARG A 71 -18.41 -11.94 26.27
C ARG A 71 -18.44 -11.74 27.79
N GLU A 72 -17.35 -12.01 28.49
CA GLU A 72 -17.21 -11.73 29.92
C GLU A 72 -17.09 -10.23 30.25
N PHE A 73 -16.74 -9.39 29.27
CA PHE A 73 -16.67 -7.93 29.46
C PHE A 73 -18.07 -7.30 29.45
N PRO A 74 -18.22 -6.06 29.98
CA PRO A 74 -19.43 -5.28 29.77
C PRO A 74 -19.72 -5.13 28.27
N GLN A 75 -20.94 -5.50 27.87
CA GLN A 75 -21.36 -5.44 26.47
C GLN A 75 -21.96 -4.07 26.18
N VAL A 76 -21.46 -3.42 25.13
CA VAL A 76 -21.95 -2.13 24.64
C VAL A 76 -22.74 -2.37 23.37
N ALA A 77 -23.96 -1.83 23.32
CA ALA A 77 -24.76 -1.72 22.12
C ALA A 77 -25.04 -0.25 21.83
N GLY A 78 -24.77 0.20 20.62
CA GLY A 78 -25.00 1.59 20.23
C GLY A 78 -25.18 1.75 18.73
N ARG A 79 -25.69 2.91 18.31
CA ARG A 79 -25.96 3.22 16.92
C ARG A 79 -24.75 3.89 16.29
N GLY A 80 -24.39 3.48 15.09
CA GLY A 80 -23.26 4.05 14.37
C GLY A 80 -23.42 3.90 12.86
N GLY A 81 -22.73 4.75 12.13
CA GLY A 81 -22.58 4.65 10.68
C GLY A 81 -21.30 5.35 10.23
N LEU A 82 -20.89 5.09 8.99
CA LEU A 82 -19.66 5.65 8.45
C LEU A 82 -19.93 6.57 7.26
N ARG A 83 -19.21 7.69 7.23
CA ARG A 83 -19.13 8.61 6.10
C ARG A 83 -17.87 8.33 5.30
N THR A 84 -18.03 8.03 4.03
CA THR A 84 -16.91 7.85 3.09
C THR A 84 -16.22 9.18 2.78
N LYS A 85 -14.98 9.17 2.26
CA LYS A 85 -14.29 10.39 1.77
C LYS A 85 -15.12 11.18 0.74
N LYS A 86 -15.95 10.49 -0.05
CA LYS A 86 -16.87 11.10 -1.04
C LYS A 86 -18.18 11.61 -0.44
N GLY A 87 -18.32 11.63 0.89
CA GLY A 87 -19.51 12.11 1.59
C GLY A 87 -20.66 11.12 1.74
N SER A 88 -20.66 9.99 1.01
CA SER A 88 -21.72 8.97 1.16
C SER A 88 -21.74 8.33 2.55
N ILE A 89 -22.94 8.12 3.09
CA ILE A 89 -23.18 7.50 4.40
C ILE A 89 -23.53 6.02 4.20
N LYS A 90 -22.91 5.13 4.97
CA LYS A 90 -23.05 3.68 4.83
C LYS A 90 -23.07 2.98 6.19
N ASN A 91 -23.61 1.76 6.20
CA ASN A 91 -23.59 0.83 7.34
C ASN A 91 -24.15 1.43 8.63
N VAL A 92 -25.23 2.22 8.51
CA VAL A 92 -25.96 2.79 9.63
C VAL A 92 -26.75 1.68 10.32
N GLY A 93 -26.59 1.53 11.63
CA GLY A 93 -27.32 0.54 12.39
C GLY A 93 -26.80 0.38 13.82
N VAL A 94 -27.30 -0.63 14.50
CA VAL A 94 -26.89 -0.97 15.87
C VAL A 94 -25.71 -1.93 15.80
N TYR A 95 -24.60 -1.55 16.40
CA TYR A 95 -23.47 -2.44 16.61
C TYR A 95 -23.42 -2.86 18.07
N LYS A 96 -23.05 -4.11 18.31
CA LYS A 96 -22.86 -4.65 19.66
C LYS A 96 -21.51 -5.35 19.78
N GLY A 97 -20.84 -5.09 20.90
CA GLY A 97 -19.44 -5.43 21.10
C GLY A 97 -18.93 -5.09 22.49
N VAL A 98 -17.60 -5.11 22.62
CA VAL A 98 -16.88 -4.72 23.84
C VAL A 98 -16.21 -3.38 23.63
N ALA A 99 -16.31 -2.46 24.59
CA ALA A 99 -15.57 -1.20 24.53
C ALA A 99 -14.06 -1.45 24.60
N LEU A 100 -13.30 -0.79 23.72
CA LEU A 100 -11.83 -0.90 23.74
C LEU A 100 -11.24 -0.45 25.09
N VAL A 101 -11.86 0.56 25.70
CA VAL A 101 -11.44 1.13 26.99
C VAL A 101 -11.48 0.07 28.10
N ASP A 102 -12.57 -0.70 28.17
CA ASP A 102 -12.73 -1.76 29.18
C ASP A 102 -11.76 -2.92 28.94
N LEU A 103 -11.57 -3.28 27.68
CA LEU A 103 -10.63 -4.32 27.26
C LEU A 103 -9.21 -3.99 27.70
N LEU A 104 -8.73 -2.79 27.39
CA LEU A 104 -7.37 -2.34 27.68
C LEU A 104 -7.17 -2.06 29.18
N LYS A 105 -8.19 -1.52 29.86
CA LYS A 105 -8.17 -1.26 31.31
C LYS A 105 -8.02 -2.55 32.11
N LYS A 106 -8.66 -3.65 31.69
CA LYS A 106 -8.57 -4.97 32.35
C LYS A 106 -7.13 -5.47 32.48
N PHE A 107 -6.27 -5.15 31.52
CA PHE A 107 -4.86 -5.57 31.50
C PHE A 107 -3.89 -4.48 32.00
N GLY A 108 -4.40 -3.34 32.46
CA GLY A 108 -3.56 -2.21 32.88
C GLY A 108 -2.82 -1.54 31.73
N TRP A 109 -3.33 -1.67 30.50
CA TRP A 109 -2.66 -1.18 29.28
C TRP A 109 -3.29 0.09 28.71
N LEU A 110 -4.36 0.60 29.34
CA LEU A 110 -4.94 1.88 29.01
C LEU A 110 -4.13 3.01 29.68
N SER A 111 -3.47 3.84 28.88
CA SER A 111 -2.67 5.00 29.34
C SER A 111 -2.64 6.11 28.30
N GLU A 112 -2.58 7.36 28.77
CA GLU A 112 -2.32 8.56 27.94
C GLU A 112 -0.98 8.48 27.21
N GLY A 113 -0.01 7.78 27.79
CA GLY A 113 1.32 7.54 27.23
C GLY A 113 1.39 6.37 26.28
N HIS A 114 0.28 5.81 25.79
CA HIS A 114 0.25 4.70 24.83
C HIS A 114 -0.48 5.07 23.53
N ASN A 115 0.02 4.54 22.41
CA ASN A 115 -0.67 4.43 21.14
C ASN A 115 -1.16 2.99 20.96
N TYR A 116 -2.26 2.83 20.25
CA TYR A 116 -2.94 1.55 20.06
C TYR A 116 -3.01 1.28 18.56
N ILE A 117 -2.30 0.26 18.10
CA ILE A 117 -2.25 -0.12 16.69
C ILE A 117 -3.24 -1.26 16.50
N ILE A 118 -4.36 -0.97 15.85
CA ILE A 118 -5.42 -1.92 15.55
C ILE A 118 -5.13 -2.52 14.17
N LYS A 119 -4.91 -3.83 14.12
CA LYS A 119 -4.50 -4.55 12.90
C LYS A 119 -5.63 -5.44 12.38
N ALA A 120 -5.85 -5.36 11.08
CA ALA A 120 -6.78 -6.19 10.34
C ALA A 120 -6.06 -7.38 9.68
N ALA A 121 -6.82 -8.42 9.37
CA ALA A 121 -6.33 -9.62 8.70
C ALA A 121 -5.75 -9.36 7.29
N ASP A 122 -6.22 -8.31 6.61
CA ASP A 122 -5.74 -7.89 5.29
C ASP A 122 -4.46 -7.02 5.34
N GLY A 123 -3.87 -6.86 6.52
CA GLY A 123 -2.68 -6.04 6.74
C GLY A 123 -2.96 -4.55 6.97
N TYR A 124 -4.22 -4.10 6.87
CA TYR A 124 -4.56 -2.72 7.22
C TYR A 124 -4.31 -2.46 8.70
N THR A 125 -3.77 -1.28 9.03
CA THR A 125 -3.55 -0.86 10.40
C THR A 125 -4.13 0.53 10.65
N LEU A 126 -4.69 0.72 11.84
CA LEU A 126 -5.13 2.02 12.35
C LEU A 126 -4.45 2.28 13.68
N THR A 127 -3.58 3.29 13.72
CA THR A 127 -3.00 3.78 14.98
C THR A 127 -3.90 4.85 15.58
N VAL A 128 -4.28 4.65 16.83
CA VAL A 128 -5.10 5.59 17.60
C VAL A 128 -4.43 5.92 18.93
N ASP A 129 -4.77 7.06 19.52
CA ASP A 129 -4.26 7.47 20.82
C ASP A 129 -5.30 7.24 21.93
N TYR A 130 -4.94 7.59 23.15
CA TYR A 130 -5.80 7.51 24.32
C TYR A 130 -7.09 8.33 24.19
N ASP A 131 -7.04 9.54 23.61
CA ASP A 131 -8.22 10.40 23.47
C ASP A 131 -9.23 9.80 22.49
N PHE A 132 -8.78 9.16 21.41
CA PHE A 132 -9.65 8.40 20.53
C PHE A 132 -10.36 7.27 21.28
N LEU A 133 -9.68 6.54 22.16
CA LEU A 133 -10.32 5.49 22.97
C LEU A 133 -11.39 6.04 23.90
N LEU A 134 -11.21 7.27 24.40
CA LEU A 134 -12.22 8.01 25.16
C LEU A 134 -13.31 8.64 24.30
N GLY A 135 -13.27 8.40 22.99
CA GLY A 135 -14.25 8.88 22.03
C GLY A 135 -14.13 10.36 21.65
N LYS A 136 -12.93 10.94 21.81
CA LYS A 136 -12.62 12.33 21.45
C LYS A 136 -11.87 12.41 20.12
N GLY A 137 -11.75 13.63 19.57
CA GLY A 137 -10.92 13.90 18.39
C GLY A 137 -11.46 13.32 17.07
N VAL A 138 -12.68 12.79 17.06
CA VAL A 138 -13.35 12.25 15.87
C VAL A 138 -14.49 13.19 15.47
N PRO A 139 -14.48 13.75 14.24
CA PRO A 139 -15.60 14.51 13.72
C PRO A 139 -16.89 13.67 13.72
N LEU A 140 -17.98 14.24 14.22
CA LEU A 140 -19.28 13.60 14.26
C LEU A 140 -20.23 14.27 13.27
N TYR A 141 -21.06 13.46 12.62
CA TYR A 141 -22.10 13.92 11.71
C TYR A 141 -23.45 13.27 12.03
N ASP A 142 -24.54 13.94 11.67
CA ASP A 142 -25.88 13.36 11.65
C ASP A 142 -26.08 12.45 10.42
N GLU A 143 -27.25 11.81 10.31
CA GLU A 143 -27.60 10.95 9.17
C GLU A 143 -27.73 11.70 7.83
N ALA A 144 -27.84 13.04 7.86
CA ALA A 144 -27.82 13.88 6.67
C ALA A 144 -26.38 14.31 6.27
N GLY A 145 -25.39 14.02 7.12
CA GLY A 145 -23.98 14.33 6.89
C GLY A 145 -23.55 15.72 7.39
N ASN A 146 -24.39 16.41 8.15
CA ASN A 146 -24.07 17.69 8.76
C ASN A 146 -23.26 17.49 10.05
N PRO A 147 -22.30 18.36 10.37
CA PRO A 147 -21.58 18.30 11.65
C PRO A 147 -22.54 18.33 12.83
N THR A 148 -22.31 17.46 13.81
CA THR A 148 -23.12 17.40 15.04
C THR A 148 -22.22 17.24 16.27
N ASN A 149 -22.80 17.45 17.45
CA ASN A 149 -22.15 17.18 18.73
C ASN A 149 -22.69 15.88 19.32
N GLY A 150 -21.86 15.20 20.10
CA GLY A 150 -22.25 13.96 20.77
C GLY A 150 -21.06 13.28 21.43
N SER A 151 -21.33 12.13 22.01
CA SER A 151 -20.30 11.26 22.57
C SER A 151 -20.35 9.92 21.85
N MET A 152 -19.20 9.43 21.45
CA MET A 152 -19.06 8.14 20.79
C MET A 152 -18.19 7.21 21.63
N VAL A 153 -18.33 5.91 21.44
CA VAL A 153 -17.56 4.86 22.09
C VAL A 153 -16.98 3.96 21.02
N PRO A 154 -15.65 3.80 20.95
CA PRO A 154 -15.02 2.79 20.10
C PRO A 154 -15.23 1.39 20.70
N ILE A 155 -15.83 0.49 19.92
CA ILE A 155 -16.08 -0.89 20.32
C ILE A 155 -15.46 -1.88 19.32
N LEU A 156 -15.04 -3.04 19.82
CA LEU A 156 -14.90 -4.23 18.98
C LEU A 156 -16.25 -4.89 18.84
N ALA A 157 -16.94 -4.53 17.76
CA ALA A 157 -18.22 -5.10 17.40
C ALA A 157 -18.05 -6.50 16.82
N TYR A 158 -18.93 -7.39 17.26
CA TYR A 158 -19.10 -8.74 16.72
C TYR A 158 -20.54 -9.00 16.23
N GLU A 159 -21.46 -8.07 16.48
CA GLU A 159 -22.84 -8.08 15.99
C GLU A 159 -23.17 -6.74 15.30
N PHE A 160 -23.90 -6.81 14.18
CA PHE A 160 -24.50 -5.67 13.48
C PHE A 160 -25.98 -5.96 13.22
N ASN A 161 -26.86 -5.11 13.73
CA ASN A 161 -28.32 -5.27 13.71
C ASN A 161 -28.79 -6.64 14.22
N GLY A 162 -28.12 -7.17 15.26
CA GLY A 162 -28.44 -8.48 15.84
C GLY A 162 -27.87 -9.69 15.08
N THR A 163 -27.21 -9.46 13.94
CA THR A 163 -26.56 -10.52 13.16
C THR A 163 -25.06 -10.54 13.43
N PRO A 164 -24.43 -11.73 13.58
CA PRO A 164 -22.98 -11.85 13.67
C PRO A 164 -22.26 -11.18 12.49
N ILE A 165 -21.16 -10.50 12.79
CA ILE A 165 -20.29 -9.91 11.77
C ILE A 165 -19.33 -10.99 11.27
N GLU A 166 -19.24 -11.13 9.95
CA GLU A 166 -18.32 -12.07 9.30
C GLU A 166 -17.63 -11.43 8.09
N PHE A 167 -16.32 -11.63 7.99
CA PHE A 167 -15.49 -11.22 6.86
C PHE A 167 -14.73 -12.44 6.36
N ALA A 168 -14.97 -12.86 5.12
CA ALA A 168 -14.20 -13.93 4.48
C ALA A 168 -12.97 -13.34 3.78
N LEU A 169 -11.78 -13.82 4.15
CA LEU A 169 -10.51 -13.44 3.53
C LEU A 169 -9.56 -14.65 3.53
N ASP A 170 -8.98 -14.96 2.37
CA ASP A 170 -8.03 -16.07 2.18
C ASP A 170 -8.50 -17.42 2.74
N GLY A 171 -9.80 -17.71 2.58
CA GLY A 171 -10.40 -18.95 3.07
C GLY A 171 -10.65 -19.01 4.57
N LYS A 172 -10.42 -17.91 5.31
CA LYS A 172 -10.71 -17.79 6.75
C LYS A 172 -11.82 -16.75 7.01
N THR A 173 -12.62 -17.00 8.03
CA THR A 173 -13.63 -16.05 8.52
C THR A 173 -13.10 -15.27 9.71
N TYR A 174 -13.28 -13.95 9.69
CA TYR A 174 -12.92 -13.02 10.75
C TYR A 174 -14.18 -12.31 11.23
N THR A 175 -14.30 -12.08 12.53
CA THR A 175 -15.61 -11.78 13.13
C THR A 175 -15.64 -10.48 13.93
N LEU A 176 -14.51 -9.76 14.00
CA LEU A 176 -14.39 -8.53 14.76
C LEU A 176 -14.25 -7.33 13.84
N LYS A 177 -14.91 -6.24 14.23
CA LYS A 177 -14.86 -4.95 13.54
C LYS A 177 -14.67 -3.84 14.58
N LEU A 178 -13.76 -2.91 14.34
CA LEU A 178 -13.76 -1.64 15.06
C LEU A 178 -14.95 -0.80 14.57
N ALA A 179 -15.89 -0.54 15.46
CA ALA A 179 -17.07 0.29 15.23
C ALA A 179 -17.10 1.48 16.19
N LEU A 180 -17.67 2.59 15.70
CA LEU A 180 -17.80 3.84 16.42
C LEU A 180 -19.28 4.09 16.67
N VAL A 181 -19.72 4.01 17.93
CA VAL A 181 -21.16 4.02 18.28
C VAL A 181 -21.50 5.11 19.28
N GLY A 182 -22.73 5.62 19.23
CA GLY A 182 -23.31 6.48 20.25
C GLY A 182 -24.66 5.98 20.74
N ASN A 183 -25.25 6.71 21.69
CA ASN A 183 -26.64 6.47 22.13
C ASN A 183 -27.63 6.81 21.01
N GLU A 184 -27.39 7.93 20.32
CA GLU A 184 -28.10 8.32 19.10
C GLU A 184 -27.35 7.83 17.85
N THR A 185 -28.00 7.86 16.68
CA THR A 185 -27.28 7.56 15.44
C THR A 185 -26.18 8.60 15.21
N LEU A 186 -24.93 8.16 15.28
CA LEU A 186 -23.75 8.99 14.97
C LEU A 186 -23.06 8.48 13.72
N ILE A 187 -22.76 9.40 12.81
CA ILE A 187 -21.96 9.12 11.62
C ILE A 187 -20.53 9.62 11.85
N THR A 188 -19.55 8.78 11.57
CA THR A 188 -18.11 9.09 11.76
C THR A 188 -17.30 8.80 10.49
N PRO A 189 -16.11 9.40 10.31
CA PRO A 189 -15.26 9.14 9.16
C PRO A 189 -14.92 7.65 9.00
N GLY A 190 -15.17 7.09 7.82
CA GLY A 190 -14.98 5.66 7.56
C GLY A 190 -13.54 5.16 7.66
N ASN A 191 -12.55 6.05 7.56
CA ASN A 191 -11.13 5.74 7.80
C ASN A 191 -10.78 5.54 9.29
N ARG A 192 -11.75 5.69 10.20
CA ARG A 192 -11.61 5.37 11.62
C ARG A 192 -12.26 4.03 12.00
N TRP A 193 -12.71 3.27 11.01
CA TRP A 193 -13.32 1.95 11.17
C TRP A 193 -12.40 0.87 10.60
N VAL A 194 -12.38 -0.31 11.21
CA VAL A 194 -11.50 -1.42 10.80
C VAL A 194 -12.31 -2.70 10.72
N LYS A 195 -12.24 -3.40 9.58
CA LYS A 195 -12.87 -4.72 9.40
C LYS A 195 -11.86 -5.82 9.73
N ALA A 196 -12.35 -7.02 10.06
CA ALA A 196 -11.52 -8.20 10.30
C ALA A 196 -10.37 -7.93 11.28
N VAL A 197 -10.66 -7.29 12.42
CA VAL A 197 -9.64 -7.00 13.44
C VAL A 197 -9.13 -8.31 14.05
N VAL A 198 -7.82 -8.48 14.10
CA VAL A 198 -7.17 -9.71 14.61
C VAL A 198 -6.16 -9.44 15.72
N GLU A 199 -5.58 -8.25 15.76
CA GLU A 199 -4.57 -7.88 16.75
C GLU A 199 -4.69 -6.41 17.15
N ILE A 200 -4.44 -6.11 18.43
CA ILE A 200 -4.25 -4.74 18.93
C ILE A 200 -2.93 -4.70 19.69
N ASP A 201 -1.99 -3.92 19.16
CA ASP A 201 -0.73 -3.64 19.85
C ASP A 201 -0.88 -2.38 20.70
N VAL A 202 -0.52 -2.48 21.96
CA VAL A 202 -0.33 -1.35 22.85
C VAL A 202 1.14 -1.00 22.79
N VAL A 203 1.44 0.10 22.15
CA VAL A 203 2.79 0.62 22.04
C VAL A 203 2.87 1.82 22.97
N ARG A 204 3.91 1.92 23.78
CA ARG A 204 4.14 3.20 24.47
C ARG A 204 4.23 4.28 23.39
N LYS A 205 3.47 5.37 23.54
CA LYS A 205 3.75 6.59 22.78
C LYS A 205 5.24 6.79 22.97
N SER A 206 5.98 6.64 21.88
CA SER A 206 7.14 7.49 21.74
C SER A 206 6.54 8.88 21.90
N SER A 207 6.83 9.50 23.02
CA SER A 207 6.68 10.93 23.20
C SER A 207 7.16 11.58 21.90
N SER A 208 6.22 11.97 21.04
CA SER A 208 6.53 12.95 20.00
C SER A 208 6.72 14.25 20.77
N GLY A 209 7.96 14.44 21.23
CA GLY A 209 8.41 15.47 22.16
C GLY A 209 8.75 14.89 23.53
N GLU A 210 10.05 14.64 23.77
CA GLU A 210 10.65 14.08 25.00
C GLU A 210 10.74 12.55 25.08
N THR A 211 11.36 11.92 24.08
CA THR A 211 12.43 11.00 24.49
C THR A 211 13.41 11.82 25.32
N GLU A 212 13.89 11.32 26.46
CA GLU A 212 15.26 11.61 26.92
C GLU A 212 16.26 11.06 25.87
N GLY A 213 16.12 11.47 24.61
CA GLY A 213 17.26 11.86 23.83
C GLY A 213 17.73 13.09 24.56
N ASP A 214 18.93 13.00 25.14
CA ASP A 214 19.85 14.12 25.23
C ASP A 214 19.44 15.21 24.20
N ALA A 215 19.10 16.43 24.64
CA ALA A 215 18.42 17.39 23.78
C ALA A 215 19.08 17.47 22.38
N GLY A 216 18.30 17.26 21.31
CA GLY A 216 18.82 17.25 19.94
C GLY A 216 19.17 15.88 19.36
N TYR A 217 18.45 14.80 19.69
CA TYR A 217 18.56 13.51 19.01
C TYR A 217 17.19 12.89 18.69
N VAL A 218 17.11 12.14 17.59
CA VAL A 218 16.01 11.26 17.19
C VAL A 218 16.44 9.81 17.24
N ILE A 219 15.52 8.90 17.58
CA ILE A 219 15.77 7.46 17.64
C ILE A 219 14.86 6.77 16.65
N VAL A 220 15.44 6.04 15.70
CA VAL A 220 14.70 5.28 14.68
C VAL A 220 15.05 3.80 14.71
N LYS A 221 14.14 2.98 14.22
CA LYS A 221 14.35 1.53 14.07
C LYS A 221 14.50 1.19 12.59
N ASP A 222 15.67 0.67 12.20
CA ASP A 222 16.01 0.40 10.80
C ASP A 222 15.59 -1.02 10.33
N PHE A 223 15.83 -1.34 9.05
CA PHE A 223 15.51 -2.65 8.47
C PHE A 223 16.47 -3.79 8.83
N ARG A 224 17.51 -3.51 9.63
CA ARG A 224 18.31 -4.53 10.34
C ARG A 224 17.78 -4.78 11.75
N ASN A 225 16.61 -4.23 12.07
CA ASN A 225 15.98 -4.29 13.40
C ASN A 225 16.86 -3.62 14.48
N ARG A 226 17.74 -2.69 14.09
CA ARG A 226 18.61 -1.92 14.99
C ARG A 226 17.92 -0.62 15.38
N THR A 227 18.11 -0.22 16.64
CA THR A 227 17.73 1.11 17.12
C THR A 227 18.93 2.04 16.91
N VAL A 228 18.74 3.12 16.16
CA VAL A 228 19.79 4.05 15.76
C VAL A 228 19.45 5.42 16.32
N LYS A 229 20.36 5.98 17.12
CA LYS A 229 20.27 7.34 17.67
C LYS A 229 21.01 8.29 16.74
N VAL A 230 20.31 9.30 16.23
CA VAL A 230 20.83 10.30 15.27
C VAL A 230 20.69 11.68 15.86
N LYS A 231 21.76 12.50 15.77
CA LYS A 231 21.73 13.87 16.24
C LYS A 231 20.91 14.74 15.28
N GLN A 232 20.07 15.61 15.83
CA GLN A 232 19.30 16.61 15.09
C GLN A 232 19.74 18.03 15.47
N PRO A 233 19.65 19.01 14.55
CA PRO A 233 19.30 18.81 13.13
C PRO A 233 20.41 18.08 12.37
N VAL A 234 20.02 17.20 11.45
CA VAL A 234 20.96 16.57 10.51
C VAL A 234 21.38 17.62 9.48
N ASN A 235 22.69 17.83 9.35
CA ASN A 235 23.31 18.83 8.46
C ASN A 235 24.22 18.20 7.40
N ARG A 236 24.76 17.01 7.67
CA ARG A 236 25.65 16.29 6.75
C ARG A 236 25.27 14.82 6.69
N MET A 237 24.90 14.35 5.51
CA MET A 237 24.53 12.96 5.27
C MET A 237 25.47 12.31 4.27
N VAL A 238 25.68 11.01 4.41
CA VAL A 238 26.23 10.17 3.36
C VAL A 238 25.19 9.12 2.97
N SER A 239 24.97 8.94 1.68
CA SER A 239 24.03 7.94 1.16
C SER A 239 24.77 6.88 0.36
N LEU A 240 24.97 5.71 0.95
CA LEU A 240 25.55 4.56 0.28
C LEU A 240 24.57 3.92 -0.71
N TYR A 241 23.29 4.29 -0.69
CA TYR A 241 22.26 3.77 -1.57
C TYR A 241 21.64 4.90 -2.40
N GLY A 242 21.96 4.98 -3.70
CA GLY A 242 21.55 6.10 -4.55
C GLY A 242 20.04 6.38 -4.56
N LEU A 243 19.20 5.34 -4.46
CA LEU A 243 17.74 5.51 -4.38
C LEU A 243 17.28 6.18 -3.08
N ALA A 244 18.01 5.98 -1.97
CA ALA A 244 17.76 6.69 -0.72
C ALA A 244 18.09 8.19 -0.85
N THR A 245 19.05 8.56 -1.70
CA THR A 245 19.34 9.97 -1.98
C THR A 245 18.12 10.68 -2.58
N GLN A 246 17.45 10.05 -3.55
CA GLN A 246 16.23 10.63 -4.11
C GLN A 246 15.08 10.73 -3.10
N MET A 247 14.98 9.74 -2.20
CA MET A 247 14.01 9.79 -1.10
C MET A 247 14.21 11.03 -0.22
N VAL A 248 15.47 11.39 0.08
CA VAL A 248 15.78 12.61 0.83
C VAL A 248 15.39 13.87 0.04
N TYR A 249 15.76 13.98 -1.25
CA TYR A 249 15.36 15.12 -2.09
C TYR A 249 13.83 15.27 -2.19
N PHE A 250 13.12 14.15 -2.26
CA PHE A 250 11.65 14.12 -2.30
C PHE A 250 11.02 14.65 -1.00
N LEU A 251 11.58 14.29 0.16
CA LEU A 251 11.18 14.86 1.45
C LEU A 251 11.61 16.33 1.59
N GLY A 252 12.66 16.78 0.92
CA GLY A 252 13.02 18.18 0.82
C GLY A 252 14.24 18.41 -0.05
N VAL A 253 14.14 19.29 -1.05
CA VAL A 253 15.28 19.63 -1.93
C VAL A 253 16.46 20.18 -1.11
N GLU A 254 16.16 21.06 -0.15
CA GLU A 254 17.17 21.61 0.77
C GLU A 254 17.79 20.55 1.70
N ASP A 255 17.04 19.50 2.05
CA ASP A 255 17.57 18.37 2.80
C ASP A 255 18.46 17.47 1.93
N GLY A 256 18.13 17.31 0.64
CA GLY A 256 18.98 16.61 -0.33
C GLY A 256 20.35 17.27 -0.50
N LYS A 257 20.40 18.62 -0.43
CA LYS A 257 21.67 19.39 -0.45
C LYS A 257 22.58 19.12 0.75
N LYS A 258 22.09 18.46 1.80
CA LYS A 258 22.91 18.02 2.95
C LYS A 258 23.63 16.71 2.70
N ILE A 259 23.34 15.98 1.62
CA ILE A 259 24.05 14.74 1.26
C ILE A 259 25.40 15.08 0.64
N VAL A 260 26.49 14.88 1.37
CA VAL A 260 27.85 15.26 0.93
C VAL A 260 28.62 14.11 0.29
N GLY A 261 28.10 12.88 0.36
CA GLY A 261 28.70 11.72 -0.30
C GLY A 261 27.64 10.73 -0.76
N SER A 262 27.78 10.22 -1.97
CA SER A 262 26.78 9.33 -2.57
C SER A 262 27.37 8.36 -3.62
N THR A 263 26.50 7.54 -4.19
CA THR A 263 26.83 6.61 -5.28
C THR A 263 26.82 7.32 -6.66
N PRO A 264 27.44 6.73 -7.70
CA PRO A 264 27.40 7.29 -9.06
C PRO A 264 25.99 7.39 -9.63
N LEU A 265 25.04 6.57 -9.14
CA LEU A 265 23.64 6.64 -9.54
C LEU A 265 23.06 8.03 -9.21
N ALA A 266 23.29 8.52 -7.99
CA ALA A 266 22.80 9.83 -7.57
C ALA A 266 23.65 11.00 -8.10
N ILE A 267 24.99 10.85 -8.12
CA ILE A 267 25.90 11.93 -8.58
C ILE A 267 25.65 12.28 -10.05
N ASN A 268 25.30 11.28 -10.87
CA ASN A 268 25.06 11.46 -12.30
C ASN A 268 23.58 11.51 -12.67
N ASP A 269 22.68 11.55 -11.68
CA ASP A 269 21.25 11.65 -11.90
C ASP A 269 20.90 13.01 -12.51
N GLN A 270 20.27 13.00 -13.68
CA GLN A 270 19.94 14.22 -14.41
C GLN A 270 18.79 14.99 -13.75
N PHE A 271 17.87 14.29 -13.09
CA PHE A 271 16.79 14.91 -12.35
C PHE A 271 17.32 15.59 -11.09
N ILE A 272 18.23 14.94 -10.35
CA ILE A 272 18.89 15.59 -9.21
C ILE A 272 19.69 16.81 -9.69
N ALA A 273 20.40 16.73 -10.82
CA ALA A 273 21.12 17.87 -11.37
C ALA A 273 20.20 19.03 -11.80
N LEU A 274 18.93 18.77 -12.12
CA LEU A 274 17.93 19.81 -12.40
C LEU A 274 17.55 20.58 -11.11
N ILE A 275 17.32 19.87 -10.01
CA ILE A 275 16.85 20.47 -8.73
C ILE A 275 18.01 20.91 -7.81
N ASP A 276 19.21 20.40 -8.06
CA ASP A 276 20.45 20.73 -7.36
C ASP A 276 21.63 20.76 -8.35
N PRO A 277 21.80 21.88 -9.07
CA PRO A 277 22.81 22.02 -10.13
C PRO A 277 24.26 21.76 -9.68
N ASP A 278 24.54 21.96 -8.38
CA ASP A 278 25.87 21.79 -7.80
C ASP A 278 26.13 20.36 -7.30
N VAL A 279 25.20 19.42 -7.50
CA VAL A 279 25.30 18.05 -6.98
C VAL A 279 26.63 17.35 -7.32
N LYS A 280 27.13 17.53 -8.56
CA LYS A 280 28.35 16.87 -9.04
C LYS A 280 29.62 17.37 -8.38
N SER A 281 29.70 18.66 -8.07
CA SER A 281 30.86 19.24 -7.38
C SER A 281 30.77 19.07 -5.88
N ARG A 282 29.55 18.98 -5.33
CA ARG A 282 29.28 18.88 -3.88
C ARG A 282 29.36 17.45 -3.35
N MET A 283 28.89 16.45 -4.10
CA MET A 283 28.85 15.05 -3.64
C MET A 283 30.14 14.30 -3.98
N VAL A 284 30.77 13.72 -2.96
CA VAL A 284 31.92 12.83 -3.12
C VAL A 284 31.45 11.39 -3.40
N PHE A 285 32.11 10.70 -4.32
CA PHE A 285 31.87 9.27 -4.52
C PHE A 285 32.40 8.46 -3.33
N VAL A 286 31.50 7.76 -2.65
CA VAL A 286 31.81 7.01 -1.40
C VAL A 286 31.72 5.50 -1.55
N GLY A 287 31.41 4.98 -2.74
CA GLY A 287 31.18 3.55 -2.99
C GLY A 287 29.70 3.18 -3.07
N SER A 288 29.34 2.03 -2.51
CA SER A 288 27.99 1.43 -2.54
C SER A 288 27.71 0.70 -1.21
N PRO A 289 26.52 0.13 -0.97
CA PRO A 289 26.23 -0.56 0.28
C PRO A 289 27.15 -1.77 0.53
N LYS A 290 27.79 -2.33 -0.51
CA LYS A 290 28.71 -3.48 -0.43
C LYS A 290 30.18 -3.13 -0.63
N SER A 291 30.50 -1.87 -0.91
CA SER A 291 31.85 -1.47 -1.32
C SER A 291 32.19 -0.03 -0.91
N ALA A 292 31.57 0.45 0.16
CA ALA A 292 31.82 1.80 0.65
C ALA A 292 33.28 1.97 1.09
N ASN A 293 33.87 3.12 0.77
CA ASN A 293 35.18 3.49 1.29
C ASN A 293 35.01 4.14 2.67
N ILE A 294 35.29 3.38 3.72
CA ILE A 294 35.08 3.81 5.12
C ILE A 294 35.86 5.09 5.45
N GLU A 295 37.12 5.21 5.01
CA GLU A 295 37.95 6.40 5.28
C GLU A 295 37.41 7.63 4.56
N THR A 296 36.95 7.48 3.30
CA THR A 296 36.28 8.56 2.58
C THR A 296 35.00 8.98 3.28
N VAL A 297 34.15 8.02 3.69
CA VAL A 297 32.90 8.32 4.43
C VAL A 297 33.21 9.06 5.73
N LYS A 298 34.19 8.58 6.51
CA LYS A 298 34.63 9.23 7.76
C LYS A 298 35.14 10.65 7.52
N GLY A 299 35.95 10.85 6.47
CA GLY A 299 36.51 12.15 6.11
C GLY A 299 35.45 13.21 5.76
N LEU A 300 34.24 12.78 5.38
CA LEU A 300 33.11 13.69 5.13
C LEU A 300 32.40 14.14 6.40
N ASN A 301 32.73 13.57 7.55
CA ASN A 301 32.17 13.85 8.88
C ASN A 301 30.62 13.88 8.87
N PRO A 302 29.94 12.78 8.47
CA PRO A 302 28.49 12.74 8.40
C PRO A 302 27.84 12.60 9.78
N ASP A 303 26.68 13.23 9.96
CA ASP A 303 25.80 13.02 11.11
C ASP A 303 25.07 11.67 11.03
N VAL A 304 24.86 11.15 9.81
CA VAL A 304 24.23 9.85 9.55
C VAL A 304 24.61 9.30 8.17
N VAL A 305 24.70 7.99 8.07
CA VAL A 305 24.87 7.23 6.82
C VAL A 305 23.58 6.46 6.52
N LEU A 306 23.04 6.65 5.31
CA LEU A 306 21.94 5.84 4.78
C LEU A 306 22.51 4.71 3.93
N THR A 307 22.09 3.47 4.17
CA THR A 307 22.54 2.27 3.42
C THR A 307 21.35 1.37 3.07
N ALA A 308 21.58 0.35 2.25
CA ALA A 308 20.57 -0.67 1.96
C ALA A 308 20.61 -1.79 3.01
N TYR A 309 19.47 -2.41 3.32
CA TYR A 309 19.38 -3.51 4.29
C TYR A 309 20.21 -4.75 3.89
N TRP A 310 20.46 -4.93 2.60
CA TRP A 310 21.34 -5.98 2.06
C TRP A 310 22.81 -5.57 1.96
N GLY A 311 23.18 -4.39 2.47
CA GLY A 311 24.54 -3.88 2.51
C GLY A 311 25.48 -4.80 3.31
N ASP A 312 26.79 -4.63 3.08
CA ASP A 312 27.81 -5.43 3.76
C ASP A 312 27.87 -5.05 5.25
N GLU A 313 27.63 -6.03 6.11
CA GLU A 313 27.55 -5.79 7.55
C GLU A 313 28.91 -5.45 8.18
N ASN A 314 30.03 -5.87 7.58
CA ASN A 314 31.36 -5.44 8.05
C ASN A 314 31.58 -3.96 7.78
N ILE A 315 31.13 -3.46 6.62
CA ILE A 315 31.17 -2.03 6.29
C ILE A 315 30.30 -1.25 7.27
N ASN A 316 29.06 -1.70 7.50
CA ASN A 316 28.15 -1.03 8.43
C ASN A 316 28.76 -0.98 9.84
N LYS A 317 29.27 -2.10 10.36
CA LYS A 317 29.90 -2.18 11.68
C LYS A 317 31.16 -1.32 11.79
N ALA A 318 31.95 -1.21 10.73
CA ALA A 318 33.13 -0.37 10.74
C ALA A 318 32.76 1.11 10.86
N LEU A 319 31.72 1.56 10.14
CA LEU A 319 31.19 2.93 10.27
C LEU A 319 30.57 3.18 11.65
N GLU A 320 29.78 2.24 12.16
CA GLU A 320 29.20 2.30 13.51
C GLU A 320 30.29 2.37 14.59
N GLY A 321 31.38 1.60 14.44
CA GLY A 321 32.54 1.60 15.35
C GLY A 321 33.33 2.91 15.36
N LEU A 322 33.15 3.75 14.34
CA LEU A 322 33.68 5.12 14.30
C LEU A 322 32.71 6.14 14.95
N GLY A 323 31.60 5.69 15.53
CA GLY A 323 30.58 6.55 16.13
C GLY A 323 29.63 7.19 15.12
N ILE A 324 29.66 6.77 13.86
CA ILE A 324 28.78 7.29 12.80
C ILE A 324 27.47 6.49 12.80
N PRO A 325 26.30 7.13 13.00
CA PRO A 325 25.02 6.44 12.89
C PRO A 325 24.79 5.87 11.48
N VAL A 326 24.41 4.60 11.38
CA VAL A 326 24.12 3.93 10.10
C VAL A 326 22.68 3.41 10.10
N ILE A 327 21.88 3.85 9.14
CA ILE A 327 20.49 3.44 8.97
C ILE A 327 20.35 2.60 7.70
N ALA A 328 19.93 1.35 7.88
CA ALA A 328 19.59 0.48 6.76
C ALA A 328 18.13 0.61 6.33
N LEU A 329 17.93 0.91 5.04
CA LEU A 329 16.62 1.08 4.40
C LEU A 329 16.30 -0.11 3.49
N ASN A 330 15.01 -0.39 3.28
CA ASN A 330 14.54 -1.42 2.37
C ASN A 330 13.51 -0.84 1.40
N LEU A 331 13.86 -0.81 0.11
CA LEU A 331 13.03 -0.24 -0.94
C LEU A 331 12.40 -1.31 -1.85
N GLU A 332 12.55 -2.59 -1.54
CA GLU A 332 12.20 -3.69 -2.46
C GLU A 332 10.69 -3.96 -2.59
N THR A 333 9.88 -3.41 -1.69
CA THR A 333 8.41 -3.51 -1.70
C THR A 333 7.78 -2.16 -1.43
N MET A 334 6.50 -2.00 -1.77
CA MET A 334 5.75 -0.78 -1.44
C MET A 334 5.80 -0.52 0.07
N ASP A 335 5.40 -1.47 0.92
CA ASP A 335 5.32 -1.21 2.36
C ASP A 335 6.71 -0.95 2.97
N SER A 336 7.75 -1.64 2.51
CA SER A 336 9.11 -1.37 2.96
C SER A 336 9.62 0.00 2.50
N TYR A 337 9.30 0.41 1.28
CA TYR A 337 9.60 1.73 0.74
C TYR A 337 8.92 2.82 1.57
N LEU A 338 7.60 2.68 1.82
CA LEU A 338 6.83 3.63 2.62
C LEU A 338 7.35 3.72 4.05
N LYS A 339 7.75 2.59 4.64
CA LYS A 339 8.35 2.61 5.98
C LYS A 339 9.73 3.26 5.99
N SER A 340 10.52 3.04 4.94
CA SER A 340 11.82 3.70 4.77
C SER A 340 11.65 5.22 4.61
N LEU A 341 10.59 5.66 3.91
CA LEU A 341 10.20 7.06 3.78
C LEU A 341 9.84 7.69 5.14
N GLU A 342 9.09 6.99 5.99
CA GLU A 342 8.84 7.42 7.37
C GLU A 342 10.13 7.56 8.18
N ILE A 343 11.02 6.55 8.13
CA ILE A 343 12.30 6.58 8.86
C ILE A 343 13.14 7.80 8.44
N VAL A 344 13.25 8.06 7.13
CA VAL A 344 13.97 9.23 6.64
C VAL A 344 13.26 10.52 7.04
N GLY A 345 11.92 10.55 7.03
CA GLY A 345 11.11 11.65 7.55
C GLY A 345 11.45 11.98 9.00
N ASP A 346 11.48 10.98 9.88
CA ASP A 346 11.82 11.15 11.30
C ASP A 346 13.26 11.70 11.46
N VAL A 347 14.22 11.15 10.71
CA VAL A 347 15.63 11.60 10.74
C VAL A 347 15.76 13.08 10.36
N LEU A 348 15.00 13.52 9.37
CA LEU A 348 15.03 14.89 8.86
C LEU A 348 14.15 15.88 9.65
N GLY A 349 13.32 15.41 10.59
CA GLY A 349 12.28 16.24 11.24
C GLY A 349 11.19 16.67 10.24
N LYS A 350 10.81 15.74 9.35
CA LYS A 350 9.84 15.91 8.25
C LYS A 350 8.69 14.89 8.36
N GLU A 351 8.31 14.52 9.57
CA GLU A 351 7.33 13.48 9.88
C GLU A 351 5.99 13.73 9.17
N GLU A 352 5.48 14.96 9.21
CA GLU A 352 4.21 15.30 8.56
C GLU A 352 4.29 15.20 7.04
N LYS A 353 5.40 15.63 6.43
CA LYS A 353 5.61 15.51 4.98
C LYS A 353 5.76 14.05 4.56
N ALA A 354 6.43 13.22 5.37
CA ALA A 354 6.51 11.79 5.14
C ALA A 354 5.14 11.11 5.24
N LYS A 355 4.32 11.45 6.25
CA LYS A 355 2.94 10.95 6.38
C LYS A 355 2.06 11.34 5.18
N GLU A 356 2.16 12.58 4.74
CA GLU A 356 1.45 13.07 3.55
C GLU A 356 1.83 12.25 2.31
N ALA A 357 3.13 12.05 2.09
CA ALA A 357 3.62 11.25 0.98
C ALA A 357 3.15 9.79 1.08
N VAL A 358 3.23 9.17 2.26
CA VAL A 358 2.73 7.80 2.47
C VAL A 358 1.25 7.69 2.11
N SER A 359 0.43 8.66 2.51
CA SER A 359 -0.99 8.71 2.12
C SER A 359 -1.15 8.81 0.61
N TYR A 360 -0.37 9.69 -0.05
CA TYR A 360 -0.40 9.85 -1.51
C TYR A 360 -0.10 8.54 -2.26
N TYR A 361 0.96 7.81 -1.87
CA TYR A 361 1.29 6.52 -2.50
C TYR A 361 0.19 5.48 -2.28
N ARG A 362 -0.34 5.36 -1.05
CA ARG A 362 -1.41 4.39 -0.75
C ARG A 362 -2.69 4.69 -1.55
N GLU A 363 -3.02 5.97 -1.70
CA GLU A 363 -4.17 6.40 -2.51
C GLU A 363 -3.97 6.10 -4.00
N ALA A 364 -2.77 6.34 -4.54
CA ALA A 364 -2.44 6.02 -5.93
C ALA A 364 -2.57 4.51 -6.22
N VAL A 365 -2.02 3.68 -5.33
CA VAL A 365 -2.11 2.22 -5.44
C VAL A 365 -3.56 1.76 -5.32
N ALA A 366 -4.32 2.30 -4.37
CA ALA A 366 -5.75 2.00 -4.25
C ALA A 366 -6.54 2.44 -5.50
N PHE A 367 -6.23 3.59 -6.09
CA PHE A 367 -6.87 4.07 -7.31
C PHE A 367 -6.67 3.07 -8.47
N VAL A 368 -5.43 2.60 -8.67
CA VAL A 368 -5.10 1.65 -9.74
C VAL A 368 -5.72 0.29 -9.47
N THR A 369 -5.48 -0.29 -8.29
CA THR A 369 -5.93 -1.65 -7.93
C THR A 369 -7.47 -1.78 -7.88
N ASN A 370 -8.20 -0.74 -7.44
CA ASN A 370 -9.66 -0.76 -7.45
C ASN A 370 -10.27 -0.77 -8.86
N ARG A 371 -9.53 -0.31 -9.87
CA ARG A 371 -9.98 -0.36 -11.28
C ARG A 371 -9.55 -1.66 -11.93
N THR A 372 -8.28 -2.05 -11.77
CA THR A 372 -7.74 -3.27 -12.39
C THR A 372 -8.36 -4.55 -11.82
N SER A 373 -8.85 -4.55 -10.57
CA SER A 373 -9.64 -5.65 -10.02
C SER A 373 -10.96 -5.92 -10.76
N LYS A 374 -11.43 -4.98 -11.59
CA LYS A 374 -12.61 -5.13 -12.44
C LYS A 374 -12.27 -5.56 -13.87
N ALA A 375 -10.98 -5.71 -14.20
CA ALA A 375 -10.56 -6.13 -15.53
C ALA A 375 -11.01 -7.57 -15.80
N SER A 376 -11.45 -7.85 -17.02
CA SER A 376 -11.86 -9.20 -17.46
C SER A 376 -10.68 -10.16 -17.62
N GLY A 377 -9.45 -9.66 -17.60
CA GLY A 377 -8.22 -10.42 -17.70
C GLY A 377 -6.99 -9.57 -17.38
N ARG A 378 -5.85 -10.23 -17.24
CA ARG A 378 -4.56 -9.59 -16.96
C ARG A 378 -3.63 -9.81 -18.16
N PRO A 379 -3.19 -8.75 -18.86
CA PRO A 379 -2.25 -8.89 -19.97
C PRO A 379 -0.96 -9.57 -19.50
N ARG A 380 -0.40 -10.46 -20.31
CA ARG A 380 0.93 -11.05 -20.09
C ARG A 380 1.99 -10.00 -20.40
N VAL A 381 2.75 -9.57 -19.39
CA VAL A 381 3.72 -8.48 -19.52
C VAL A 381 5.13 -9.02 -19.38
N LEU A 382 6.02 -8.59 -20.27
CA LEU A 382 7.45 -8.73 -20.09
C LEU A 382 8.07 -7.34 -19.90
N LEU A 383 8.71 -7.11 -18.77
CA LEU A 383 9.61 -5.97 -18.61
C LEU A 383 11.04 -6.42 -18.92
N ILE A 384 11.72 -5.69 -19.80
CA ILE A 384 13.10 -5.95 -20.19
C ILE A 384 13.99 -4.75 -19.97
N GLN A 385 15.19 -5.02 -19.48
CA GLN A 385 16.30 -4.10 -19.34
C GLN A 385 17.41 -4.50 -20.29
N TYR A 386 17.96 -3.55 -21.06
CA TYR A 386 19.18 -3.83 -21.83
C TYR A 386 20.42 -3.54 -20.97
N SER A 387 21.20 -4.59 -20.67
CA SER A 387 22.46 -4.44 -19.94
C SER A 387 23.58 -4.06 -20.91
N MET A 388 24.06 -2.81 -20.82
CA MET A 388 25.23 -2.36 -21.58
C MET A 388 26.50 -3.15 -21.25
N LYS A 389 26.62 -3.61 -19.99
CA LYS A 389 27.76 -4.39 -19.51
C LYS A 389 27.80 -5.78 -20.14
N ASP A 390 26.67 -6.47 -20.11
CA ASP A 390 26.59 -7.86 -20.55
C ASP A 390 26.19 -7.98 -22.02
N LYS A 391 25.83 -6.85 -22.65
CA LYS A 391 25.31 -6.75 -24.02
C LYS A 391 24.13 -7.72 -24.27
N ALA A 392 23.24 -7.80 -23.29
CA ALA A 392 22.13 -8.74 -23.29
C ALA A 392 20.87 -8.13 -22.67
N PHE A 393 19.72 -8.69 -23.04
CA PHE A 393 18.45 -8.38 -22.39
C PHE A 393 18.33 -9.11 -21.05
N LYS A 394 17.74 -8.43 -20.08
CA LYS A 394 17.45 -8.98 -18.76
C LYS A 394 16.00 -8.76 -18.37
N ALA A 395 15.43 -9.70 -17.64
CA ALA A 395 14.11 -9.59 -17.03
C ALA A 395 14.22 -9.62 -15.48
N PRO A 396 13.32 -8.92 -14.77
CA PRO A 396 13.31 -8.92 -13.31
C PRO A 396 12.80 -10.27 -12.78
N GLY A 397 13.44 -10.76 -11.73
CA GLY A 397 13.03 -11.94 -10.96
C GLY A 397 11.83 -11.69 -10.04
N LYS A 398 11.31 -12.77 -9.45
CA LYS A 398 10.10 -12.76 -8.60
C LYS A 398 10.07 -11.65 -7.55
N GLU A 399 11.17 -11.48 -6.83
CA GLU A 399 11.24 -10.57 -5.68
C GLU A 399 11.46 -9.11 -6.06
N TYR A 400 11.76 -8.82 -7.34
CA TYR A 400 12.07 -7.47 -7.80
C TYR A 400 10.82 -6.60 -7.88
N PHE A 401 10.99 -5.36 -7.45
CA PHE A 401 9.94 -4.35 -7.38
C PHE A 401 9.18 -4.17 -8.71
N GLN A 402 9.88 -4.29 -9.85
CA GLN A 402 9.31 -4.20 -11.19
C GLN A 402 8.16 -5.20 -11.42
N ASN A 403 8.32 -6.46 -10.99
CA ASN A 403 7.27 -7.46 -11.13
C ASN A 403 6.06 -7.13 -10.25
N ARG A 404 6.30 -6.67 -9.02
CA ARG A 404 5.23 -6.22 -8.11
C ARG A 404 4.47 -5.02 -8.70
N MET A 405 5.17 -4.10 -9.35
CA MET A 405 4.56 -2.94 -10.00
C MET A 405 3.67 -3.35 -11.19
N ILE A 406 4.11 -4.32 -12.00
CA ILE A 406 3.27 -4.93 -13.06
C ILE A 406 2.02 -5.57 -12.44
N GLU A 407 2.16 -6.30 -11.34
CA GLU A 407 1.04 -6.95 -10.66
C GLU A 407 0.05 -5.93 -10.07
N MET A 408 0.54 -4.85 -9.45
CA MET A 408 -0.31 -3.74 -8.96
C MET A 408 -1.07 -3.06 -10.11
N ALA A 409 -0.44 -2.91 -11.28
CA ALA A 409 -1.04 -2.37 -12.49
C ALA A 409 -2.02 -3.33 -13.19
N GLY A 410 -2.27 -4.52 -12.63
CA GLY A 410 -3.20 -5.50 -13.19
C GLY A 410 -2.63 -6.33 -14.35
N GLY A 411 -1.31 -6.39 -14.51
CA GLY A 411 -0.63 -7.29 -15.45
C GLY A 411 -0.32 -8.66 -14.83
N ASP A 412 0.06 -9.61 -15.68
CA ASP A 412 0.65 -10.90 -15.32
C ASP A 412 2.09 -10.95 -15.84
N SER A 413 3.09 -10.80 -14.97
CA SER A 413 4.49 -10.81 -15.41
C SER A 413 4.91 -12.20 -15.86
N VAL A 414 5.42 -12.32 -17.10
CA VAL A 414 5.92 -13.59 -17.63
C VAL A 414 7.25 -14.03 -17.00
N SER A 415 7.94 -13.10 -16.32
CA SER A 415 9.21 -13.37 -15.62
C SER A 415 9.06 -13.55 -14.12
N LYS A 416 7.82 -13.60 -13.58
CA LYS A 416 7.54 -13.71 -12.15
C LYS A 416 8.11 -14.95 -11.46
N ASP A 417 8.43 -15.99 -12.23
CA ASP A 417 9.01 -17.25 -11.71
C ASP A 417 10.55 -17.28 -11.81
N LEU A 418 11.18 -16.26 -12.39
CA LEU A 418 12.65 -16.18 -12.42
C LEU A 418 13.19 -15.92 -11.01
N PRO A 419 14.37 -16.48 -10.66
CA PRO A 419 15.00 -16.23 -9.37
C PRO A 419 15.36 -14.75 -9.23
N GLY A 420 15.54 -14.28 -8.00
CA GLY A 420 15.80 -12.87 -7.70
C GLY A 420 16.91 -12.24 -8.56
N GLY A 421 16.87 -10.92 -8.73
CA GLY A 421 17.83 -10.22 -9.57
C GLY A 421 17.33 -9.90 -10.97
N TRP A 422 18.21 -9.28 -11.75
CA TRP A 422 18.09 -9.18 -13.19
C TRP A 422 18.65 -10.44 -13.84
N ASN A 423 17.82 -11.18 -14.57
CA ASN A 423 18.15 -12.45 -15.20
C ASN A 423 18.36 -12.27 -16.69
N THR A 424 19.48 -12.73 -17.23
CA THR A 424 19.73 -12.71 -18.68
C THR A 424 18.73 -13.61 -19.41
N ILE A 425 18.11 -13.07 -20.46
CA ILE A 425 17.12 -13.75 -21.31
C ILE A 425 17.53 -13.62 -22.78
N ASN A 426 17.01 -14.51 -23.62
CA ASN A 426 17.17 -14.49 -25.07
C ASN A 426 15.82 -14.42 -25.79
N VAL A 427 15.86 -14.17 -27.09
CA VAL A 427 14.64 -14.01 -27.90
C VAL A 427 13.81 -15.28 -27.96
N GLU A 428 14.43 -16.47 -27.92
CA GLU A 428 13.74 -17.75 -27.92
C GLU A 428 12.91 -17.95 -26.64
N GLN A 429 13.45 -17.57 -25.49
CA GLN A 429 12.74 -17.59 -24.21
C GLN A 429 11.58 -16.58 -24.21
N VAL A 430 11.77 -15.40 -24.79
CA VAL A 430 10.70 -14.40 -24.94
C VAL A 430 9.60 -14.91 -25.86
N ALA A 431 9.95 -15.54 -26.98
CA ALA A 431 9.00 -16.16 -27.91
C ALA A 431 8.20 -17.27 -27.22
N LYS A 432 8.83 -18.06 -26.34
CA LYS A 432 8.14 -19.09 -25.53
C LYS A 432 7.16 -18.47 -24.52
N TRP A 433 7.53 -17.35 -23.89
CA TRP A 433 6.62 -16.63 -22.99
C TRP A 433 5.47 -15.94 -23.74
N ASN A 434 5.72 -15.53 -24.98
CA ASN A 434 4.80 -14.86 -25.88
C ASN A 434 3.97 -13.76 -25.18
N PRO A 435 4.62 -12.68 -24.68
CA PRO A 435 3.92 -11.62 -23.96
C PRO A 435 2.94 -10.85 -24.84
N ASP A 436 1.86 -10.35 -24.22
CA ASP A 436 0.90 -9.42 -24.83
C ASP A 436 1.47 -8.00 -24.92
N VAL A 437 2.31 -7.62 -23.96
CA VAL A 437 2.95 -6.30 -23.85
C VAL A 437 4.42 -6.46 -23.46
N ILE A 438 5.31 -5.71 -24.13
CA ILE A 438 6.71 -5.58 -23.73
C ILE A 438 6.95 -4.16 -23.22
N ILE A 439 7.51 -4.04 -22.02
CA ILE A 439 7.96 -2.77 -21.43
C ILE A 439 9.48 -2.74 -21.44
N VAL A 440 10.04 -1.72 -22.08
CA VAL A 440 11.48 -1.53 -22.21
C VAL A 440 11.94 -0.49 -21.21
N VAL A 441 12.91 -0.85 -20.38
CA VAL A 441 13.61 0.08 -19.49
C VAL A 441 15.08 0.17 -19.88
N SER A 442 15.68 1.34 -19.63
CA SER A 442 17.12 1.53 -19.77
C SER A 442 17.65 2.44 -18.68
N TYR A 443 18.81 2.07 -18.17
CA TYR A 443 19.52 2.81 -17.13
C TYR A 443 20.81 3.44 -17.66
N SER A 444 20.95 3.52 -18.99
CA SER A 444 22.08 4.16 -19.64
C SER A 444 21.59 5.24 -20.60
N PRO A 445 22.06 6.49 -20.46
CA PRO A 445 21.74 7.53 -21.43
C PRO A 445 22.34 7.25 -22.82
N LYS A 446 23.34 6.36 -22.91
CA LYS A 446 23.97 5.97 -24.18
C LYS A 446 23.08 5.08 -25.04
N LYS A 447 22.08 4.43 -24.45
CA LYS A 447 21.14 3.55 -25.15
C LYS A 447 19.76 3.65 -24.50
N PRO A 448 19.02 4.73 -24.76
CA PRO A 448 17.76 5.00 -24.07
C PRO A 448 16.65 4.01 -24.49
N ALA A 449 15.63 3.84 -23.64
CA ALA A 449 14.55 2.88 -23.87
C ALA A 449 13.81 3.05 -25.23
N PRO A 450 13.54 4.28 -25.73
CA PRO A 450 12.95 4.47 -27.06
C PRO A 450 13.80 3.90 -28.21
N GLU A 451 15.13 3.95 -28.10
CA GLU A 451 16.01 3.37 -29.12
C GLU A 451 15.92 1.85 -29.12
N ILE A 452 16.01 1.23 -27.94
CA ILE A 452 15.88 -0.22 -27.77
C ILE A 452 14.51 -0.70 -28.26
N LYS A 453 13.43 0.03 -27.95
CA LYS A 453 12.09 -0.24 -28.50
C LYS A 453 12.10 -0.30 -30.03
N ARG A 454 12.72 0.68 -30.70
CA ARG A 454 12.81 0.70 -32.18
C ARG A 454 13.60 -0.49 -32.71
N GLU A 455 14.74 -0.81 -32.09
CA GLU A 455 15.53 -1.98 -32.46
C GLU A 455 14.70 -3.26 -32.40
N LEU A 456 13.99 -3.50 -31.29
CA LEU A 456 13.14 -4.67 -31.10
C LEU A 456 12.00 -4.76 -32.12
N LEU A 457 11.38 -3.63 -32.47
CA LEU A 457 10.32 -3.57 -33.48
C LEU A 457 10.86 -3.85 -34.90
N SER A 458 12.13 -3.54 -35.16
CA SER A 458 12.77 -3.75 -36.46
C SER A 458 13.51 -5.08 -36.62
N ASP A 459 13.77 -5.79 -35.52
CA ASP A 459 14.55 -7.02 -35.51
C ASP A 459 13.70 -8.23 -35.98
N PRO A 460 14.06 -8.89 -37.10
CA PRO A 460 13.33 -10.06 -37.60
C PRO A 460 13.22 -11.20 -36.57
N ALA A 461 14.19 -11.34 -35.66
CA ALA A 461 14.17 -12.36 -34.62
C ALA A 461 13.00 -12.18 -33.62
N TRP A 462 12.55 -10.93 -33.44
CA TRP A 462 11.48 -10.58 -32.51
C TRP A 462 10.09 -10.55 -33.18
N SER A 463 10.04 -10.59 -34.51
CA SER A 463 8.81 -10.38 -35.32
C SER A 463 7.66 -11.34 -35.03
N GLN A 464 7.94 -12.54 -34.49
CA GLN A 464 6.92 -13.54 -34.17
C GLN A 464 6.33 -13.39 -32.76
N ILE A 465 6.91 -12.54 -31.91
CA ILE A 465 6.39 -12.29 -30.57
C ILE A 465 5.13 -11.43 -30.69
N LYS A 466 4.04 -11.84 -30.03
CA LYS A 466 2.73 -11.18 -30.12
C LYS A 466 2.81 -9.67 -29.87
N ALA A 467 3.44 -9.25 -28.78
CA ALA A 467 3.62 -7.82 -28.46
C ALA A 467 4.31 -7.03 -29.58
N VAL A 468 5.31 -7.61 -30.25
CA VAL A 468 6.06 -6.96 -31.33
C VAL A 468 5.20 -6.86 -32.59
N LYS A 469 4.53 -7.96 -32.96
CA LYS A 469 3.60 -8.02 -34.10
C LYS A 469 2.44 -7.03 -33.96
N GLU A 470 1.94 -6.83 -32.74
CA GLU A 470 0.84 -5.89 -32.45
C GLU A 470 1.32 -4.47 -32.14
N GLY A 471 2.63 -4.20 -32.17
CA GLY A 471 3.20 -2.88 -31.85
C GLY A 471 3.07 -2.48 -30.37
N LYS A 472 2.75 -3.43 -29.47
CA LYS A 472 2.62 -3.25 -28.02
C LYS A 472 3.97 -3.36 -27.30
N VAL A 473 4.94 -2.63 -27.82
CA VAL A 473 6.28 -2.47 -27.20
C VAL A 473 6.38 -1.02 -26.75
N TYR A 474 6.56 -0.81 -25.46
CA TYR A 474 6.54 0.52 -24.85
C TYR A 474 7.86 0.84 -24.15
N ALA A 475 8.37 2.05 -24.33
CA ALA A 475 9.51 2.57 -23.59
C ALA A 475 8.99 3.24 -22.30
N MET A 476 9.43 2.73 -21.15
CA MET A 476 9.11 3.31 -19.84
C MET A 476 9.56 4.77 -19.77
N PRO A 477 8.73 5.69 -19.25
CA PRO A 477 9.12 7.06 -19.05
C PRO A 477 10.33 7.20 -18.13
N ASN A 478 11.15 8.20 -18.44
CA ASN A 478 12.37 8.52 -17.73
C ASN A 478 12.62 10.03 -17.81
N ASP A 479 12.88 10.66 -16.68
CA ASP A 479 13.09 12.10 -16.54
C ASP A 479 14.48 12.43 -15.96
N GLY A 480 15.43 11.52 -16.15
CA GLY A 480 16.73 11.46 -15.49
C GLY A 480 16.91 10.17 -14.70
N GLU A 481 15.81 9.58 -14.23
CA GLU A 481 15.74 8.20 -13.78
C GLU A 481 14.47 7.53 -14.31
N SER A 482 14.55 6.24 -14.61
CA SER A 482 13.41 5.45 -15.09
C SER A 482 12.35 5.29 -13.99
N TRP A 483 11.07 5.45 -14.34
CA TRP A 483 9.96 5.34 -13.37
C TRP A 483 9.70 3.92 -12.84
N ASP A 484 10.50 2.92 -13.22
CA ASP A 484 10.41 1.56 -12.68
C ASP A 484 11.28 1.30 -11.45
N TYR A 485 12.20 2.21 -11.12
CA TYR A 485 12.99 2.11 -9.89
C TYR A 485 12.11 2.25 -8.66
N PRO A 486 12.44 1.59 -7.53
CA PRO A 486 11.81 1.84 -6.24
C PRO A 486 12.31 3.17 -5.62
N ALA A 487 12.14 4.24 -6.37
CA ALA A 487 12.45 5.63 -6.05
C ALA A 487 11.15 6.46 -6.09
N PRO A 488 11.11 7.70 -5.58
CA PRO A 488 9.85 8.44 -5.42
C PRO A 488 8.90 8.43 -6.63
N LYS A 489 9.45 8.44 -7.85
CA LYS A 489 8.68 8.48 -9.10
C LYS A 489 8.01 7.17 -9.50
N TRP A 490 8.20 6.07 -8.75
CA TRP A 490 7.60 4.77 -9.06
C TRP A 490 6.07 4.80 -9.16
N VAL A 491 5.43 5.70 -8.42
CA VAL A 491 3.98 5.92 -8.48
C VAL A 491 3.52 6.45 -9.83
N LEU A 492 4.34 7.26 -10.51
CA LEU A 492 4.09 7.70 -11.88
C LEU A 492 4.21 6.52 -12.84
N GLY A 493 5.22 5.66 -12.64
CA GLY A 493 5.37 4.39 -13.35
C GLY A 493 4.16 3.46 -13.17
N LEU A 494 3.56 3.43 -11.98
CA LEU A 494 2.35 2.65 -11.71
C LEU A 494 1.14 3.20 -12.49
N TYR A 495 0.91 4.52 -12.47
CA TYR A 495 -0.16 5.15 -13.27
C TYR A 495 0.04 4.89 -14.76
N TRP A 496 1.28 5.03 -15.24
CA TRP A 496 1.65 4.77 -16.62
C TRP A 496 1.38 3.31 -17.01
N LEU A 497 1.87 2.35 -16.22
CA LEU A 497 1.63 0.92 -16.47
C LEU A 497 0.14 0.60 -16.48
N ALA A 498 -0.63 1.15 -15.53
CA ALA A 498 -2.06 0.91 -15.47
C ALA A 498 -2.77 1.36 -16.76
N LYS A 499 -2.40 2.54 -17.31
CA LYS A 499 -2.96 3.04 -18.56
C LYS A 499 -2.49 2.27 -19.79
N VAL A 500 -1.21 1.89 -19.87
CA VAL A 500 -0.68 1.06 -20.96
C VAL A 500 -1.35 -0.30 -21.01
N LEU A 501 -1.53 -0.95 -19.85
CA LEU A 501 -2.07 -2.30 -19.77
C LEU A 501 -3.60 -2.32 -19.90
N HIS A 502 -4.28 -1.27 -19.47
CA HIS A 502 -5.75 -1.21 -19.40
C HIS A 502 -6.30 0.16 -19.88
N PRO A 503 -6.08 0.57 -21.15
CA PRO A 503 -6.40 1.92 -21.61
C PRO A 503 -7.87 2.29 -21.43
N GLU A 504 -8.79 1.33 -21.58
CA GLU A 504 -10.23 1.55 -21.39
C GLU A 504 -10.62 1.83 -19.93
N LEU A 505 -9.96 1.16 -18.98
CA LEU A 505 -10.21 1.36 -17.53
C LEU A 505 -9.63 2.68 -17.02
N PHE A 506 -8.71 3.28 -17.77
CA PHE A 506 -7.95 4.48 -17.42
C PHE A 506 -8.01 5.54 -18.54
N SER A 507 -9.12 5.58 -19.28
CA SER A 507 -9.36 6.55 -20.35
C SER A 507 -9.37 8.00 -19.83
N ASP A 508 -9.77 8.19 -18.58
CA ASP A 508 -9.79 9.47 -17.84
C ASP A 508 -8.46 9.81 -17.14
N LEU A 509 -7.47 8.91 -17.14
CA LEU A 509 -6.18 9.14 -16.48
C LEU A 509 -5.23 9.89 -17.42
N ASP A 510 -4.91 11.14 -17.10
CA ASP A 510 -3.80 11.85 -17.73
C ASP A 510 -2.51 11.63 -16.92
N VAL A 511 -1.61 10.81 -17.45
CA VAL A 511 -0.34 10.46 -16.79
C VAL A 511 0.62 11.66 -16.79
N LYS A 512 0.59 12.51 -17.82
CA LYS A 512 1.43 13.71 -17.88
C LYS A 512 0.98 14.72 -16.83
N ALA A 513 -0.32 14.96 -16.70
CA ALA A 513 -0.85 15.83 -15.66
C ALA A 513 -0.52 15.30 -14.25
N LYS A 514 -0.53 13.98 -14.04
CA LYS A 514 -0.09 13.36 -12.77
C LYS A 514 1.39 13.59 -12.49
N ALA A 515 2.24 13.50 -13.51
CA ALA A 515 3.65 13.80 -13.39
C ALA A 515 3.88 15.28 -13.06
N ASP A 516 3.15 16.18 -13.72
CA ASP A 516 3.25 17.62 -13.51
C ASP A 516 2.87 18.02 -12.08
N GLU A 517 1.73 17.53 -11.59
CA GLU A 517 1.30 17.68 -10.20
C GLU A 517 2.38 17.15 -9.23
N PHE A 518 3.00 16.02 -9.56
CA PHE A 518 4.03 15.42 -8.72
C PHE A 518 5.29 16.28 -8.65
N TYR A 519 5.78 16.82 -9.77
CA TYR A 519 6.96 17.68 -9.80
C TYR A 519 6.72 19.00 -9.06
N GLU A 520 5.58 19.65 -9.30
CA GLU A 520 5.22 20.89 -8.59
C GLU A 520 5.09 20.66 -7.09
N ARG A 521 4.33 19.65 -6.68
CA ARG A 521 4.02 19.40 -5.27
C ARG A 521 5.24 19.01 -4.46
N TRP A 522 6.06 18.09 -4.98
CA TRP A 522 7.10 17.46 -4.17
C TRP A 522 8.47 18.10 -4.33
N TYR A 523 8.76 18.68 -5.49
CA TYR A 523 10.04 19.30 -5.80
C TYR A 523 9.95 20.82 -6.00
N GLY A 524 8.75 21.40 -6.14
CA GLY A 524 8.58 22.84 -6.30
C GLY A 524 9.16 23.39 -7.61
N ILE A 525 9.25 22.55 -8.64
CA ILE A 525 9.79 22.92 -9.95
C ILE A 525 8.68 23.07 -10.98
N ASN A 526 8.94 23.87 -12.02
CA ASN A 526 8.04 23.99 -13.15
C ASN A 526 8.11 22.70 -13.99
N PRO A 527 6.99 22.00 -14.23
CA PRO A 527 6.99 20.78 -15.02
C PRO A 527 7.49 20.94 -16.45
N SER A 528 7.48 22.15 -17.02
CA SER A 528 8.06 22.42 -18.34
C SER A 528 9.58 22.22 -18.38
N ASP A 529 10.25 22.28 -17.24
CA ASP A 529 11.69 22.12 -17.14
C ASP A 529 12.11 20.63 -17.08
N VAL A 530 11.13 19.74 -16.83
CA VAL A 530 11.36 18.30 -16.74
C VAL A 530 11.25 17.66 -18.12
N ASN A 531 12.37 17.22 -18.66
CA ASN A 531 12.41 16.48 -19.92
C ASN A 531 12.11 14.99 -19.68
N ILE A 532 10.88 14.57 -19.96
CA ILE A 532 10.46 13.17 -19.91
C ILE A 532 10.70 12.52 -21.28
N VAL A 533 11.57 11.51 -21.34
CA VAL A 533 11.72 10.62 -22.50
C VAL A 533 10.92 9.34 -22.28
N GLY A 534 10.60 8.59 -23.34
CA GLY A 534 9.75 7.39 -23.27
C GLY A 534 8.40 7.62 -23.94
N ASP A 535 7.54 6.60 -23.93
CA ASP A 535 6.18 6.74 -24.46
C ASP A 535 5.28 7.34 -23.38
N MET A 536 4.45 8.34 -23.71
CA MET A 536 3.42 8.90 -22.83
C MET A 536 2.04 8.66 -23.45
N PRO A 537 1.24 7.71 -22.92
CA PRO A 537 -0.03 7.27 -23.50
C PRO A 537 -1.24 8.11 -23.09
#